data_AF-A0A352IS68-F1
#
_entry.id   AF-A0A352IS68-F1
#
_cell.length_a   1.000
_cell.length_b   1.000
_cell.length_c   1.000
_cell.angle_alpha   90.00
_cell.angle_beta   90.00
_cell.angle_gamma   90.00
#
_symmetry.space_group_name_H-M   'P 1'
#
loop_
_entity.id
_entity.type
_entity.pdbx_description
1 polymer ?
#
loop_
_entity_poly.entity_id
_entity_poly.type
_entity_poly.pdbx_seq_one_letter_code
_entity_poly.pdbx_strand_id
1 'polypeptide(L)'
;MRKLTSAALLCALSAPGLAQANCGEVSITEMNWASNTVVTNVATFIMEQGYGCDVTIVPSDTVPAVTSVAENGEPDIVTELWLNSAGEAYLRLEEQGKVERLGKVLDPGGVEGWWIPTYLAEEHPELKTIEGIMANPELVGGTFNNCPDGWGCRVVSDNLVRALDLEE
;
A
#
# COMPACT_ATOMS: atom_id res chain seq x y z
N MET A 1 -62.12 33.90 29.90
CA MET A 1 -60.83 34.38 29.35
C MET A 1 -59.73 33.42 29.81
N ARG A 2 -59.37 32.44 28.97
CA ARG A 2 -58.32 31.44 29.27
C ARG A 2 -56.96 32.08 29.02
N LYS A 3 -56.14 32.21 30.07
CA LYS A 3 -54.74 32.63 29.96
C LYS A 3 -53.91 31.43 29.53
N LEU A 4 -53.43 31.44 28.28
CA LEU A 4 -52.40 30.53 27.79
C LEU A 4 -51.05 31.05 28.29
N THR A 5 -50.51 30.41 29.32
CA THR A 5 -49.13 30.62 29.75
C THR A 5 -48.19 29.91 28.78
N SER A 6 -47.41 30.69 28.04
CA SER A 6 -46.33 30.27 27.15
C SER A 6 -45.32 29.38 27.89
N ALA A 7 -45.27 28.10 27.55
CA ALA A 7 -44.15 27.24 27.91
C ALA A 7 -42.98 27.60 26.99
N ALA A 8 -41.95 28.24 27.55
CA ALA A 8 -40.69 28.48 26.85
C ALA A 8 -40.05 27.13 26.53
N LEU A 9 -39.95 26.81 25.23
CA LEU A 9 -39.06 25.77 24.72
C LEU A 9 -37.63 26.17 25.10
N LEU A 10 -37.09 25.60 26.16
CA LEU A 10 -35.64 25.41 26.26
C LEU A 10 -35.28 24.29 25.28
N CYS A 11 -35.13 24.64 24.01
CA CYS A 11 -34.21 23.93 23.14
C CYS A 11 -32.82 24.15 23.73
N ALA A 12 -32.43 23.29 24.66
CA ALA A 12 -31.02 23.01 24.85
C ALA A 12 -30.53 22.53 23.49
N LEU A 13 -29.93 23.44 22.72
CA LEU A 13 -29.03 23.05 21.66
C LEU A 13 -27.95 22.25 22.38
N SER A 14 -28.10 20.93 22.37
CA SER A 14 -26.97 20.02 22.34
C SER A 14 -26.18 20.45 21.11
N ALA A 15 -25.33 21.46 21.24
CA ALA A 15 -24.19 21.57 20.36
C ALA A 15 -23.49 20.22 20.53
N PRO A 16 -23.44 19.35 19.51
CA PRO A 16 -22.46 18.28 19.55
C PRO A 16 -21.15 19.03 19.76
N GLY A 17 -20.50 18.77 20.90
CA GLY A 17 -19.14 19.21 21.09
C GLY A 17 -18.30 18.52 20.04
N LEU A 18 -18.22 19.09 18.84
CA LEU A 18 -17.08 18.95 17.96
C LEU A 18 -15.97 19.82 18.55
N ALA A 19 -15.59 19.52 19.79
CA ALA A 19 -14.20 19.62 20.17
C ALA A 19 -13.52 18.44 19.47
N GLN A 20 -13.42 18.53 18.15
CA GLN A 20 -12.50 17.70 17.40
C GLN A 20 -11.14 18.19 17.85
N ALA A 21 -10.56 17.52 18.85
CA ALA A 21 -9.14 17.71 19.11
C ALA A 21 -8.47 17.47 17.76
N ASN A 22 -7.80 18.50 17.25
CA ASN A 22 -7.04 18.41 16.03
C ASN A 22 -6.14 17.18 16.15
N CYS A 23 -6.20 16.28 15.17
CA CYS A 23 -5.56 14.97 15.27
C CYS A 23 -4.03 15.06 15.44
N GLY A 24 -3.47 16.24 15.20
CA GLY A 24 -2.05 16.53 15.32
C GLY A 24 -1.34 16.36 13.97
N GLU A 25 -0.02 16.31 14.04
CA GLU A 25 0.85 16.03 12.89
C GLU A 25 0.87 14.52 12.66
N VAL A 26 0.66 14.08 11.42
CA VAL A 26 0.72 12.68 11.00
C VAL A 26 1.52 12.57 9.71
N SER A 27 2.54 11.71 9.70
CA SER A 27 3.32 11.39 8.51
C SER A 27 2.82 10.11 7.85
N ILE A 28 2.64 10.14 6.53
CA ILE A 28 2.18 8.97 5.76
C ILE A 28 3.05 8.75 4.52
N THR A 29 3.22 7.50 4.08
CA THR A 29 3.94 7.22 2.82
C THR A 29 3.11 7.59 1.59
N GLU A 30 3.76 8.08 0.53
CA GLU A 30 3.30 7.92 -0.85
C GLU A 30 4.33 7.10 -1.63
N MET A 31 3.94 5.91 -2.05
CA MET A 31 4.76 5.06 -2.90
C MET A 31 4.65 5.51 -4.35
N ASN A 32 5.66 5.22 -5.16
CA ASN A 32 5.70 5.68 -6.56
C ASN A 32 4.80 4.90 -7.54
N TRP A 33 3.88 4.06 -7.06
CA TRP A 33 2.90 3.34 -7.88
C TRP A 33 1.47 3.85 -7.68
N ALA A 34 0.68 3.80 -8.76
CA ALA A 34 -0.58 4.51 -8.86
C ALA A 34 -1.64 4.09 -7.83
N SER A 35 -1.73 2.80 -7.46
CA SER A 35 -2.70 2.37 -6.44
C SER A 35 -2.41 3.02 -5.09
N ASN A 36 -1.14 3.06 -4.68
CA ASN A 36 -0.77 3.73 -3.44
C ASN A 36 -1.04 5.23 -3.51
N THR A 37 -0.71 5.91 -4.63
CA THR A 37 -1.04 7.33 -4.81
C THR A 37 -2.53 7.59 -4.54
N VAL A 38 -3.42 6.75 -5.07
CA VAL A 38 -4.87 6.88 -4.81
C VAL A 38 -5.19 6.66 -3.33
N VAL A 39 -4.68 5.59 -2.72
CA VAL A 39 -4.93 5.27 -1.30
C VAL A 39 -4.45 6.40 -0.39
N THR A 40 -3.24 6.91 -0.63
CA THR A 40 -2.61 7.99 0.14
C THR A 40 -3.38 9.30 0.04
N ASN A 41 -3.80 9.68 -1.16
CA ASN A 41 -4.56 10.92 -1.36
C ASN A 41 -5.97 10.83 -0.75
N VAL A 42 -6.62 9.66 -0.81
CA VAL A 42 -7.90 9.42 -0.12
C VAL A 42 -7.73 9.48 1.40
N ALA A 43 -6.68 8.84 1.93
CA ALA A 43 -6.36 8.89 3.36
C ALA A 43 -6.09 10.32 3.83
N THR A 44 -5.28 11.08 3.08
CA THR A 44 -4.99 12.50 3.34
C THR A 44 -6.28 13.32 3.40
N PHE A 45 -7.15 13.20 2.40
CA PHE A 45 -8.43 13.91 2.36
C PHE A 45 -9.29 13.60 3.60
N ILE A 46 -9.40 12.32 4.00
CA ILE A 46 -10.17 11.92 5.17
C ILE A 46 -9.55 12.46 6.46
N MET A 47 -8.23 12.38 6.61
CA MET A 47 -7.53 12.86 7.80
C MET A 47 -7.62 14.37 7.96
N GLU A 48 -7.37 15.14 6.90
CA GLU A 48 -7.46 16.60 6.93
C GLU A 48 -8.90 17.09 7.07
N GLN A 49 -9.81 16.61 6.22
CA GLN A 49 -11.18 17.14 6.17
C GLN A 49 -12.10 16.51 7.22
N GLY A 50 -11.88 15.24 7.53
CA GLY A 50 -12.71 14.46 8.44
C GLY A 50 -12.24 14.47 9.89
N TYR A 51 -10.92 14.57 10.13
CA TYR A 51 -10.31 14.53 11.47
C TYR A 51 -9.53 15.80 11.84
N GLY A 52 -9.28 16.70 10.89
CA GLY A 52 -8.56 17.95 11.13
C GLY A 52 -7.06 17.79 11.29
N CYS A 53 -6.48 16.67 10.85
CA CYS A 53 -5.04 16.38 10.91
C CYS A 53 -4.20 17.36 10.09
N ASP A 54 -2.93 17.54 10.48
CA ASP A 54 -1.87 18.08 9.63
C ASP A 54 -1.07 16.92 9.04
N VAL A 55 -1.21 16.66 7.75
CA VAL A 55 -0.67 15.45 7.11
C VAL A 55 0.58 15.78 6.31
N THR A 56 1.69 15.12 6.64
CA THR A 56 2.92 15.14 5.83
C THR A 56 3.02 13.88 4.99
N ILE A 57 3.04 14.04 3.67
CA ILE A 57 3.27 12.94 2.73
C ILE A 57 4.78 12.76 2.52
N VAL A 58 5.26 11.54 2.73
CA VAL A 58 6.66 11.14 2.57
C VAL A 58 6.80 10.26 1.31
N PRO A 59 7.43 10.76 0.23
CA PRO A 59 7.72 9.95 -0.95
C PRO A 59 8.58 8.73 -0.59
N SER A 60 8.19 7.55 -1.06
CA SER A 60 8.85 6.29 -0.69
C SER A 60 8.69 5.17 -1.73
N ASP A 61 9.22 4.01 -1.36
CA ASP A 61 9.13 2.71 -2.02
C ASP A 61 9.18 1.61 -0.95
N THR A 62 8.96 0.34 -1.34
CA THR A 62 8.91 -0.78 -0.38
C THR A 62 10.13 -0.84 0.54
N VAL A 63 11.33 -0.87 -0.03
CA VAL A 63 12.58 -1.03 0.72
C VAL A 63 12.86 0.18 1.63
N PRO A 64 12.85 1.43 1.14
CA PRO A 64 13.10 2.59 2.01
C PRO A 64 11.99 2.78 3.06
N ALA A 65 10.72 2.51 2.76
CA ALA A 65 9.64 2.62 3.74
C ALA A 65 9.82 1.63 4.89
N VAL A 66 10.00 0.34 4.58
CA VAL A 66 10.20 -0.71 5.60
C VAL A 66 11.47 -0.44 6.42
N THR A 67 12.54 0.01 5.77
CA THR A 67 13.79 0.38 6.46
C THR A 67 13.59 1.57 7.39
N SER A 68 12.93 2.64 6.92
CA SER A 68 12.68 3.83 7.73
C SER A 68 11.83 3.51 8.95
N VAL A 69 10.76 2.72 8.79
CA VAL A 69 9.94 2.30 9.92
C VAL A 69 10.74 1.43 10.90
N ALA A 70 11.62 0.56 10.39
CA ALA A 70 12.46 -0.29 11.23
C ALA A 70 13.44 0.50 12.11
N GLU A 71 14.12 1.48 11.52
CA GLU A 71 15.22 2.23 12.13
C GLU A 71 14.73 3.48 12.89
N ASN A 72 13.75 4.19 12.33
CA ASN A 72 13.31 5.50 12.81
C ASN A 72 11.92 5.49 13.42
N GLY A 73 11.11 4.45 13.17
CA GLY A 73 9.70 4.43 13.57
C GLY A 73 8.81 5.37 12.77
N GLU A 74 9.29 5.87 11.63
CA GLU A 74 8.61 6.81 10.75
C GLU A 74 8.59 6.30 9.30
N PRO A 75 7.56 6.61 8.49
CA PRO A 75 6.39 7.43 8.84
C PRO A 75 5.36 6.69 9.70
N ASP A 76 4.41 7.44 10.28
CA ASP A 76 3.37 6.90 11.18
C ASP A 76 2.46 5.89 10.48
N ILE A 77 2.17 6.10 9.19
CA ILE A 77 1.31 5.21 8.40
C ILE A 77 1.97 4.86 7.07
N VAL A 78 2.14 3.56 6.84
CA VAL A 78 2.37 3.00 5.50
C VAL A 78 1.01 2.70 4.87
N THR A 79 0.57 3.56 3.95
CA THR A 79 -0.80 3.62 3.42
C THR A 79 -1.21 2.39 2.60
N GLU A 80 -0.26 1.79 1.89
CA GLU A 80 -0.42 0.54 1.17
C GLU A 80 0.93 -0.18 1.14
N LEU A 81 0.95 -1.48 1.47
CA LEU A 81 2.15 -2.32 1.42
C LEU A 81 1.83 -3.71 0.88
N TRP A 82 2.63 -4.16 -0.10
CA TRP A 82 2.56 -5.50 -0.66
C TRP A 82 3.35 -6.48 0.21
N LEU A 83 2.66 -7.17 1.12
CA LEU A 83 3.30 -7.98 2.16
C LEU A 83 4.14 -9.15 1.61
N ASN A 84 3.74 -9.72 0.47
CA ASN A 84 4.49 -10.74 -0.25
C ASN A 84 5.87 -10.24 -0.73
N SER A 85 6.00 -8.93 -0.96
CA SER A 85 7.22 -8.27 -1.44
C SER A 85 8.00 -7.55 -0.33
N ALA A 86 7.36 -7.24 0.80
CA ALA A 86 8.03 -6.70 1.98
C ALA A 86 8.83 -7.76 2.78
N GLY A 87 8.47 -9.04 2.61
CA GLY A 87 9.25 -10.19 3.09
C GLY A 87 9.41 -10.28 4.61
N GLU A 88 10.46 -10.97 5.04
CA GLU A 88 10.75 -11.22 6.46
C GLU A 88 11.04 -9.95 7.27
N ALA A 89 11.45 -8.86 6.61
CA ALA A 89 11.68 -7.59 7.29
C ALA A 89 10.38 -7.08 7.92
N TYR A 90 9.29 -7.07 7.16
CA TYR A 90 7.98 -6.67 7.67
C TYR A 90 7.47 -7.59 8.80
N LEU A 91 7.58 -8.92 8.60
CA LEU A 91 7.13 -9.89 9.61
C LEU A 91 7.84 -9.71 10.95
N ARG A 92 9.14 -9.40 10.94
CA ARG A 92 9.90 -9.10 12.17
C ARG A 92 9.45 -7.82 12.84
N LEU A 93 9.13 -6.78 12.08
CA LEU A 93 8.59 -5.53 12.64
C LEU A 93 7.25 -5.76 13.35
N GLU A 94 6.39 -6.58 12.74
CA GLU A 94 5.10 -6.93 13.32
C GLU A 94 5.26 -7.77 14.60
N GLU A 95 6.13 -8.79 14.58
CA GLU A 95 6.43 -9.61 15.77
C GLU A 95 7.01 -8.79 16.92
N GLN A 96 7.80 -7.77 16.61
CA GLN A 96 8.36 -6.83 17.60
C GLN A 96 7.34 -5.80 18.11
N GLY A 97 6.12 -5.76 17.53
CA GLY A 97 5.12 -4.74 17.86
C GLY A 97 5.48 -3.34 17.38
N LYS A 98 6.41 -3.20 16.44
CA LYS A 98 6.78 -1.91 15.83
C LYS A 98 5.78 -1.45 14.78
N VAL A 99 5.04 -2.38 14.17
CA VAL A 99 3.97 -2.09 13.21
C VAL A 99 2.74 -2.92 13.54
N GLU A 100 1.56 -2.36 13.22
CA GLU A 100 0.28 -3.04 13.35
C GLU A 100 -0.50 -2.94 12.04
N ARG A 101 -1.18 -4.03 11.66
CA ARG A 101 -2.07 -4.05 10.48
C ARG A 101 -3.41 -3.43 10.82
N LEU A 102 -3.73 -2.30 10.20
CA LEU A 102 -5.02 -1.64 10.40
C LEU A 102 -6.15 -2.22 9.53
N GLY A 103 -5.82 -2.73 8.34
CA GLY A 103 -6.82 -3.30 7.45
C GLY A 103 -6.29 -3.65 6.07
N LYS A 104 -7.18 -4.20 5.23
CA LYS A 104 -6.93 -4.41 3.80
C LYS A 104 -7.44 -3.21 3.03
N VAL A 105 -6.54 -2.46 2.41
CA VAL A 105 -6.90 -1.25 1.64
C VAL A 105 -7.42 -1.56 0.23
N LEU A 106 -7.21 -2.79 -0.25
CA LEU A 106 -7.71 -3.30 -1.52
C LEU A 106 -8.28 -4.72 -1.33
N ASP A 107 -9.49 -4.97 -1.84
CA ASP A 107 -10.20 -6.26 -1.78
C ASP A 107 -10.72 -6.63 -3.20
N PRO A 108 -10.38 -7.81 -3.76
CA PRO A 108 -9.69 -8.95 -3.13
C PRO A 108 -8.20 -8.76 -2.87
N GLY A 109 -7.65 -7.59 -3.21
CA GLY A 109 -6.21 -7.31 -3.19
C GLY A 109 -5.60 -7.47 -4.58
N GLY A 110 -4.28 -7.31 -4.67
CA GLY A 110 -3.55 -7.48 -5.90
C GLY A 110 -2.87 -8.85 -6.01
N VAL A 111 -2.60 -9.27 -7.24
CA VAL A 111 -1.81 -10.47 -7.54
C VAL A 111 -0.47 -10.01 -8.13
N GLU A 112 0.61 -10.37 -7.45
CA GLU A 112 1.97 -10.12 -7.94
C GLU A 112 2.54 -11.42 -8.54
N GLY A 113 3.19 -11.30 -9.68
CA GLY A 113 3.76 -12.43 -10.40
C GLY A 113 4.43 -12.00 -11.69
N TRP A 114 5.05 -12.96 -12.37
CA TRP A 114 5.58 -12.76 -13.72
C TRP A 114 4.49 -13.08 -14.73
N TRP A 115 4.32 -12.20 -15.71
CA TRP A 115 3.22 -12.25 -16.66
C TRP A 115 3.73 -12.28 -18.10
N ILE A 116 3.07 -13.08 -18.94
CA ILE A 116 3.22 -13.04 -20.39
C ILE A 116 1.89 -12.56 -21.02
N PRO A 117 1.94 -11.93 -22.21
CA PRO A 117 0.72 -11.61 -22.96
C PRO A 117 -0.15 -12.83 -23.23
N THR A 118 -1.48 -12.67 -23.10
CA THR A 118 -2.44 -13.76 -23.31
C THR A 118 -2.30 -14.43 -24.67
N TYR A 119 -2.10 -13.65 -25.73
CA TYR A 119 -1.96 -14.20 -27.08
C TYR A 119 -0.72 -15.12 -27.22
N LEU A 120 0.39 -14.78 -26.56
CA LEU A 120 1.58 -15.65 -26.52
C LEU A 120 1.29 -16.94 -25.76
N ALA A 121 0.58 -16.85 -24.64
CA ALA A 121 0.22 -18.02 -23.84
C ALA A 121 -0.76 -18.97 -24.56
N GLU A 122 -1.56 -18.45 -25.49
CA GLU A 122 -2.49 -19.23 -26.31
C GLU A 122 -1.81 -19.88 -27.52
N GLU A 123 -0.91 -19.15 -28.19
CA GLU A 123 -0.14 -19.64 -29.35
C GLU A 123 0.98 -20.60 -28.95
N HIS A 124 1.63 -20.32 -27.81
CA HIS A 124 2.75 -21.07 -27.26
C HIS A 124 2.49 -21.46 -25.80
N PRO A 125 1.65 -22.50 -25.54
CA PRO A 125 1.30 -22.92 -24.20
C PRO A 125 2.49 -23.32 -23.32
N GLU A 126 3.61 -23.73 -23.93
CA GLU A 126 4.87 -24.01 -23.26
C GLU A 126 5.41 -22.80 -22.48
N LEU A 127 5.16 -21.57 -22.93
CA LEU A 127 5.63 -20.34 -22.27
C LEU A 127 4.97 -20.08 -20.91
N LYS A 128 3.98 -20.90 -20.52
CA LYS A 128 3.34 -20.82 -19.19
C LYS A 128 4.23 -21.36 -18.07
N THR A 129 5.39 -21.94 -18.39
CA THR A 129 6.39 -22.38 -17.40
C THR A 129 7.73 -21.70 -17.65
N ILE A 130 8.55 -21.61 -16.60
CA ILE A 130 9.89 -21.03 -16.69
C ILE A 130 10.77 -21.82 -17.65
N GLU A 131 10.68 -23.16 -17.62
CA GLU A 131 11.44 -24.02 -18.52
C GLU A 131 11.07 -23.79 -19.99
N GLY A 132 9.78 -23.57 -20.28
CA GLY A 132 9.34 -23.26 -21.63
C GLY A 132 9.79 -21.88 -22.09
N ILE A 133 9.83 -20.89 -21.19
CA ILE A 133 10.41 -19.57 -21.47
C ILE A 133 11.91 -19.68 -21.75
N MET A 134 12.68 -20.37 -20.90
CA MET A 134 14.14 -20.51 -21.06
C MET A 134 14.52 -21.34 -22.29
N ALA A 135 13.69 -22.29 -22.69
CA ALA A 135 13.88 -23.01 -23.95
C ALA A 135 13.57 -22.15 -25.19
N ASN A 136 12.80 -21.06 -25.03
CA ASN A 136 12.32 -20.23 -26.14
C ASN A 136 12.32 -18.72 -25.81
N PRO A 137 13.46 -18.13 -25.37
CA PRO A 137 13.49 -16.76 -24.85
C PRO A 137 13.12 -15.71 -25.90
N GLU A 138 13.39 -16.00 -27.17
CA GLU A 138 13.06 -15.12 -28.31
C GLU A 138 11.54 -14.92 -28.46
N LEU A 139 10.71 -15.89 -28.07
CA LEU A 139 9.25 -15.78 -28.18
C LEU A 139 8.66 -14.74 -27.21
N VAL A 140 9.36 -14.45 -26.11
CA VAL A 140 9.01 -13.39 -25.17
C VAL A 140 9.83 -12.11 -25.37
N GLY A 141 10.63 -12.05 -26.45
CA GLY A 141 11.49 -10.90 -26.78
C GLY A 141 12.82 -10.86 -26.03
N GLY A 142 13.23 -11.95 -25.39
CA GLY A 142 14.56 -12.10 -24.77
C GLY A 142 14.88 -11.13 -23.64
N THR A 143 13.87 -10.41 -23.12
CA THR A 143 14.05 -9.38 -22.08
C THR A 143 13.01 -9.54 -20.98
N PHE A 144 13.46 -9.69 -19.74
CA PHE A 144 12.59 -9.65 -18.58
C PHE A 144 12.43 -8.21 -18.08
N ASN A 145 11.22 -7.65 -18.22
CA ASN A 145 10.89 -6.33 -17.71
C ASN A 145 10.64 -6.41 -16.20
N ASN A 146 11.70 -6.18 -15.42
CA ASN A 146 11.68 -6.31 -13.96
C ASN A 146 11.11 -5.05 -13.28
N CYS A 147 10.90 -5.14 -11.97
CA CYS A 147 10.46 -4.05 -11.12
C CYS A 147 11.51 -2.93 -10.99
N PRO A 148 11.05 -1.69 -10.69
CA PRO A 148 11.93 -0.57 -10.36
C PRO A 148 12.83 -0.86 -9.16
N ASP A 149 13.95 -0.15 -9.09
CA ASP A 149 14.81 -0.18 -7.91
C ASP A 149 14.07 0.35 -6.67
N GLY A 150 14.32 -0.25 -5.51
CA GLY A 150 13.64 0.08 -4.26
C GLY A 150 12.32 -0.68 -4.02
N TRP A 151 11.75 -1.32 -5.05
CA TRP A 151 10.56 -2.16 -4.88
C TRP A 151 10.91 -3.53 -4.33
N GLY A 152 10.02 -4.10 -3.51
CA GLY A 152 10.20 -5.44 -2.96
C GLY A 152 10.27 -6.51 -4.06
N CYS A 153 9.45 -6.38 -5.11
CA CYS A 153 9.42 -7.34 -6.20
C CYS A 153 10.70 -7.37 -7.03
N ARG A 154 11.52 -6.30 -7.00
CA ARG A 154 12.85 -6.33 -7.61
C ARG A 154 13.75 -7.31 -6.87
N VAL A 155 13.78 -7.21 -5.53
CA VAL A 155 14.54 -8.13 -4.67
C VAL A 155 14.03 -9.57 -4.85
N VAL A 156 12.72 -9.77 -4.90
CA VAL A 156 12.13 -11.10 -5.13
C VAL A 156 12.57 -11.66 -6.48
N SER A 157 12.41 -10.90 -7.57
CA SER A 157 12.80 -11.33 -8.91
C SER A 157 14.29 -11.65 -9.00
N ASP A 158 15.16 -10.83 -8.41
CA ASP A 158 16.62 -11.05 -8.43
C ASP A 158 17.01 -12.31 -7.63
N ASN A 159 16.26 -12.68 -6.60
CA ASN A 159 16.45 -13.97 -5.91
C ASN A 159 15.92 -15.14 -6.74
N LEU A 160 14.78 -14.98 -7.42
CA LEU A 160 14.21 -16.02 -8.29
C LEU A 160 15.12 -16.32 -9.49
N VAL A 161 15.68 -15.29 -10.14
CA VAL A 161 16.63 -15.45 -11.25
C VAL A 161 17.82 -16.33 -10.83
N ARG A 162 18.40 -16.07 -9.65
CA ARG A 162 19.49 -16.89 -9.10
C ARG A 162 19.05 -18.28 -8.68
N ALA A 163 17.86 -18.42 -8.09
CA ALA A 163 17.35 -19.71 -7.61
C ALA A 163 16.96 -20.65 -8.76
N LEU A 164 16.56 -20.09 -9.90
CA LEU A 164 16.10 -20.81 -11.09
C LEU A 164 17.17 -20.87 -12.19
N ASP A 165 18.35 -20.30 -11.95
CA ASP A 165 19.49 -20.30 -12.88
C ASP A 165 19.14 -19.68 -14.26
N LEU A 166 18.53 -18.50 -14.24
CA LEU A 166 18.00 -17.83 -15.45
C LEU A 166 18.99 -16.85 -16.11
N GLU A 167 20.25 -16.82 -15.65
CA GLU A 167 21.28 -15.92 -16.17
C GLU A 167 22.01 -16.48 -17.41
N GLU A 168 21.80 -17.77 -17.74
CA GLU A 168 22.41 -18.48 -18.88
C GLU A 168 21.42 -18.81 -20.00
#